data_AF-A0AA43CJ60-F1
#
_entry.id   AF-A0AA43CJ60-F1
#
_cell.length_a   1.000
_cell.length_b   1.000
_cell.length_c   1.000
_cell.angle_alpha   90.00
_cell.angle_beta   90.00
_cell.angle_gamma   90.00
#
_symmetry.space_group_name_H-M   'P 1'
#
loop_
_entity.id
_entity.type
_entity.pdbx_description
1 polymer ?
#
loop_
_entity_poly.entity_id
_entity_poly.type
_entity_poly.pdbx_seq_one_letter_code
_entity_poly.pdbx_strand_id
1 'polypeptide(L)'
;SDHKTNQEWGIRPPEAKAELKDDLSPYLSAQDMDYVLTHDNHQTAVLYLQSHHLRRLKEKGIVWEFSFLELEGLIQELFTLQGQTERIKNFPYPRQYATLNHYFMWLLLLLLPMALVPQFVDIGAEISESYGVLGKNFIWFSIPIYMAVAWMFHTMERIGRTGENPFEGTANDVPISTISRGIEIDLRQNLGEDKSEIPGQFPTDLGVQF
;
A
#
# COMPACT_ATOMS: atom_id res chain seq x y z
N SER A 1 -0.69 -5.93 -11.68
CA SER A 1 -1.73 -6.11 -10.64
C SER A 1 -3.07 -6.28 -11.33
N ASP A 2 -3.67 -7.47 -11.27
CA ASP A 2 -5.02 -7.77 -11.77
C ASP A 2 -6.12 -7.32 -10.79
N HIS A 3 -5.80 -6.39 -9.89
CA HIS A 3 -6.75 -5.86 -8.95
C HIS A 3 -7.90 -5.16 -9.69
N LYS A 4 -9.14 -5.45 -9.28
CA LYS A 4 -10.36 -5.00 -9.97
C LYS A 4 -10.41 -3.47 -10.17
N THR A 5 -9.94 -2.72 -9.17
CA THR A 5 -9.81 -1.25 -9.24
C THR A 5 -8.87 -0.80 -10.36
N ASN A 6 -7.75 -1.50 -10.57
CA ASN A 6 -6.75 -1.14 -11.58
C ASN A 6 -7.26 -1.46 -13.00
N GLN A 7 -8.10 -2.48 -13.14
CA GLN A 7 -8.76 -2.81 -14.42
C GLN A 7 -9.89 -1.83 -14.75
N GLU A 8 -10.69 -1.42 -13.77
CA GLU A 8 -11.81 -0.49 -13.95
C GLU A 8 -11.34 0.93 -14.37
N TRP A 9 -10.20 1.37 -13.83
CA TRP A 9 -9.67 2.72 -14.08
C TRP A 9 -8.53 2.73 -15.11
N GLY A 10 -8.09 1.57 -15.59
CA GLY A 10 -6.97 1.44 -16.54
C GLY A 10 -5.60 1.79 -15.98
N ILE A 11 -5.50 2.04 -14.67
CA ILE A 11 -4.28 2.50 -14.02
C ILE A 11 -3.46 1.30 -13.56
N ARG A 12 -2.20 1.24 -13.94
CA ARG A 12 -1.28 0.15 -13.56
C ARG A 12 0.02 0.74 -13.02
N PRO A 13 0.58 0.14 -11.96
CA PRO A 13 1.83 0.61 -11.40
C PRO A 13 2.98 0.36 -12.41
N PRO A 14 4.05 1.18 -12.40
CA PRO A 14 5.14 1.13 -13.39
C PRO A 14 5.75 -0.26 -13.56
N GLU A 15 5.88 -1.01 -12.47
CA GLU A 15 6.45 -2.36 -12.40
C GLU A 15 5.63 -3.39 -13.18
N ALA A 16 4.40 -3.06 -13.58
CA ALA A 16 3.60 -3.92 -14.45
C ALA A 16 4.02 -3.84 -15.94
N LYS A 17 4.83 -2.85 -16.32
CA LYS A 17 5.26 -2.62 -17.71
C LYS A 17 6.75 -2.92 -17.94
N ALA A 18 7.56 -2.91 -16.88
CA ALA A 18 9.00 -3.16 -16.95
C ALA A 18 9.34 -4.54 -16.39
N GLU A 19 10.32 -5.21 -16.99
CA GLU A 19 10.90 -6.40 -16.39
C GLU A 19 11.95 -6.02 -15.35
N LEU A 20 12.04 -6.78 -14.25
CA LEU A 20 13.02 -6.53 -13.17
C LEU A 20 14.45 -6.38 -13.71
N LYS A 21 14.82 -7.18 -14.72
CA LYS A 21 16.14 -7.14 -15.32
C LYS A 21 16.42 -5.82 -16.03
N ASP A 22 15.43 -5.27 -16.72
CA ASP A 22 15.56 -4.01 -17.44
C ASP A 22 15.76 -2.86 -16.44
N ASP A 23 15.01 -2.85 -15.35
CA ASP A 23 15.12 -1.85 -14.29
C ASP A 23 16.45 -1.93 -13.52
N LEU A 24 17.03 -3.12 -13.35
CA LEU A 24 18.32 -3.29 -12.67
C LEU A 24 19.52 -3.00 -13.60
N SER A 25 19.34 -3.08 -14.92
CA SER A 25 20.43 -2.99 -15.90
C SER A 25 21.25 -1.69 -15.87
N PRO A 26 20.69 -0.51 -15.53
CA PRO A 26 21.48 0.72 -15.44
C PRO A 26 22.40 0.77 -14.22
N TYR A 27 22.10 -0.02 -13.18
CA TYR A 27 22.76 0.09 -11.86
C TYR A 27 23.75 -1.04 -11.59
N LEU A 28 23.59 -2.20 -12.24
CA LEU A 28 24.40 -3.38 -12.00
C LEU A 28 25.26 -3.74 -13.20
N SER A 29 26.50 -4.17 -12.92
CA SER A 29 27.33 -4.81 -13.95
C SER A 29 26.70 -6.12 -14.41
N ALA A 30 27.05 -6.61 -15.61
CA ALA A 30 26.55 -7.89 -16.11
C ALA A 30 26.86 -9.07 -15.17
N GLN A 31 28.01 -9.01 -14.47
CA GLN A 31 28.40 -10.02 -13.49
C GLN A 31 27.55 -9.96 -12.22
N ASP A 32 27.32 -8.76 -11.70
CA ASP A 32 26.50 -8.57 -10.50
C ASP A 32 25.04 -8.91 -10.78
N MET A 33 24.53 -8.57 -11.97
CA MET A 33 23.20 -8.93 -12.42
C MET A 33 22.99 -10.46 -12.44
N ASP A 34 23.93 -11.21 -13.02
CA ASP A 34 23.85 -12.67 -13.06
C ASP A 34 23.80 -13.27 -11.65
N TYR A 35 24.65 -12.77 -10.74
CA TYR A 35 24.63 -13.17 -9.34
C TYR A 35 23.29 -12.84 -8.65
N VAL A 36 22.75 -11.64 -8.86
CA VAL A 36 21.49 -11.23 -8.21
C VAL A 36 20.31 -12.07 -8.70
N LEU A 37 20.23 -12.34 -10.00
CA LEU A 37 19.14 -13.11 -10.61
C LEU A 37 19.17 -14.60 -10.26
N THR A 38 20.26 -15.14 -9.71
CA THR A 38 20.31 -16.54 -9.23
C THR A 38 19.69 -16.72 -7.84
N HIS A 39 19.36 -15.64 -7.12
CA HIS A 39 18.84 -15.69 -5.75
C HIS A 39 17.34 -15.39 -5.72
N ASP A 40 16.59 -16.13 -4.90
CA ASP A 40 15.15 -15.87 -4.71
C ASP A 40 14.89 -14.46 -4.14
N ASN A 41 15.73 -14.03 -3.19
CA ASN A 41 15.69 -12.70 -2.59
C ASN A 41 16.76 -11.79 -3.23
N HIS A 42 16.39 -11.21 -4.37
CA HIS A 42 17.23 -10.33 -5.17
C HIS A 42 17.71 -9.10 -4.38
N GLN A 43 16.85 -8.52 -3.53
CA GLN A 43 17.17 -7.33 -2.72
C GLN A 43 18.28 -7.64 -1.71
N THR A 44 18.17 -8.78 -1.03
CA THR A 44 19.21 -9.30 -0.12
C THR A 44 20.52 -9.55 -0.88
N ALA A 45 20.44 -10.10 -2.10
CA ALA A 45 21.63 -10.35 -2.92
C ALA A 45 22.37 -9.05 -3.28
N VAL A 46 21.63 -7.97 -3.58
CA VAL A 46 22.22 -6.64 -3.84
C VAL A 46 22.91 -6.07 -2.60
N LEU A 47 22.27 -6.11 -1.42
CA LEU A 47 22.90 -5.64 -0.17
C LEU A 47 24.16 -6.45 0.18
N TYR A 48 24.14 -7.75 -0.10
CA TYR A 48 25.30 -8.62 0.08
C TYR A 48 26.48 -8.22 -0.83
N LEU A 49 26.21 -7.91 -2.10
CA LEU A 49 27.24 -7.40 -3.02
C LEU A 49 27.81 -6.06 -2.55
N GLN A 50 26.97 -5.16 -2.04
CA GLN A 50 27.42 -3.87 -1.48
C GLN A 50 28.37 -4.05 -0.30
N SER A 51 28.04 -4.93 0.66
CA SER A 51 28.93 -5.26 1.78
C SER A 51 30.27 -5.85 1.29
N HIS A 52 30.25 -6.75 0.31
CA HIS A 52 31.49 -7.27 -0.29
C HIS A 52 32.33 -6.18 -0.97
N HIS A 53 31.71 -5.20 -1.62
CA HIS A 53 32.41 -4.08 -2.20
C HIS A 53 33.08 -3.20 -1.13
N LEU A 54 32.37 -2.89 -0.04
CA LEU A 54 32.93 -2.17 1.10
C LEU A 54 34.13 -2.92 1.70
N ARG A 55 33.99 -4.22 1.91
CA ARG A 55 35.08 -5.07 2.42
C ARG A 55 36.30 -5.05 1.51
N ARG A 56 36.12 -5.19 0.19
CA ARG A 56 37.22 -5.11 -0.80
C ARG A 56 37.92 -3.76 -0.76
N LEU A 57 37.19 -2.66 -0.62
CA LEU A 57 37.77 -1.31 -0.51
C LEU A 57 38.57 -1.14 0.79
N LYS A 58 38.08 -1.70 1.89
CA LYS A 58 38.78 -1.76 3.17
C LYS A 58 40.06 -2.58 3.10
N GLU A 59 40.01 -3.77 2.49
CA GLU A 59 41.19 -4.65 2.30
C GLU A 59 42.26 -3.99 1.42
N LYS A 60 41.87 -3.12 0.48
CA LYS A 60 42.78 -2.29 -0.32
C LYS A 60 43.33 -1.06 0.42
N GLY A 61 42.88 -0.80 1.65
CA GLY A 61 43.27 0.38 2.43
C GLY A 61 42.67 1.70 1.93
N ILE A 62 41.66 1.66 1.05
CA ILE A 62 40.98 2.87 0.53
C ILE A 62 40.00 3.39 1.57
N VAL A 63 39.30 2.48 2.26
CA VAL A 63 38.36 2.81 3.33
C VAL A 63 39.02 2.54 4.67
N TRP A 64 39.00 3.54 5.55
CA TRP A 64 39.51 3.44 6.91
C TRP A 64 38.62 2.52 7.77
N GLU A 65 39.21 1.80 8.73
CA GLU A 65 38.51 0.75 9.52
C GLU A 65 37.23 1.26 10.18
N PHE A 66 37.27 2.41 10.85
CA PHE A 66 36.06 2.92 11.52
C PHE A 66 35.01 3.40 10.51
N SER A 67 35.43 3.99 9.38
CA SER A 67 34.49 4.32 8.30
C SER A 67 33.84 3.07 7.70
N PHE A 68 34.59 1.97 7.59
CA PHE A 68 34.04 0.68 7.16
C PHE A 68 32.99 0.16 8.16
N LEU A 69 33.26 0.25 9.47
CA LEU A 69 32.30 -0.15 10.50
C LEU A 69 30.99 0.67 10.43
N GLU A 70 31.08 1.98 10.24
CA GLU A 70 29.89 2.84 10.07
C GLU A 70 29.11 2.47 8.79
N LEU A 71 29.81 2.24 7.67
CA LEU A 71 29.17 1.86 6.40
C LEU A 71 28.50 0.49 6.47
N GLU A 72 29.14 -0.51 7.11
CA GLU A 72 28.51 -1.81 7.38
C GLU A 72 27.31 -1.68 8.32
N GLY A 73 27.37 -0.74 9.28
CA GLY A 73 26.23 -0.40 10.13
C GLY A 73 25.00 0.05 9.31
N LEU A 74 25.21 0.87 8.27
CA LEU A 74 24.15 1.28 7.35
C LEU A 74 23.59 0.08 6.55
N ILE A 75 24.44 -0.83 6.08
CA ILE A 75 23.99 -2.04 5.37
C ILE A 75 23.16 -2.94 6.30
N GLN A 76 23.56 -3.08 7.57
CA GLN A 76 22.80 -3.83 8.58
C GLN A 76 21.42 -3.20 8.84
N GLU A 77 21.34 -1.87 8.88
CA GLU A 77 20.07 -1.15 9.01
C GLU A 77 19.17 -1.41 7.80
N LEU A 78 19.71 -1.36 6.57
CA LEU A 78 18.96 -1.68 5.35
C LEU A 78 18.42 -3.11 5.36
N PHE A 79 19.21 -4.09 5.79
CA PHE A 79 18.73 -5.47 5.98
C PHE A 79 17.58 -5.56 6.98
N THR A 80 17.68 -4.81 8.08
CA THR A 80 16.66 -4.78 9.12
C THR A 80 15.35 -4.21 8.58
N LEU A 81 15.40 -3.08 7.86
CA LEU A 81 14.24 -2.43 7.25
C LEU A 81 13.62 -3.29 6.13
N GLN A 82 14.44 -3.96 5.33
CA GLN A 82 13.96 -4.91 4.33
C GLN A 82 13.18 -6.06 4.98
N GLY A 83 13.73 -6.68 6.03
CA GLY A 83 13.04 -7.74 6.76
C GLY A 83 11.73 -7.29 7.41
N GLN A 84 11.66 -6.04 7.89
CA GLN A 84 10.40 -5.46 8.38
C GLN A 84 9.36 -5.32 7.26
N THR A 85 9.77 -4.83 6.09
CA THR A 85 8.89 -4.65 4.92
C THR A 85 8.42 -6.00 4.38
N GLU A 86 9.30 -6.99 4.29
CA GLU A 86 8.96 -8.36 3.90
C GLU A 86 7.95 -8.98 4.88
N ARG A 87 8.07 -8.72 6.19
CA ARG A 87 7.08 -9.20 7.16
C ARG A 87 5.71 -8.58 6.96
N ILE A 88 5.64 -7.29 6.65
CA ILE A 88 4.38 -6.60 6.35
C ILE A 88 3.76 -7.16 5.07
N LYS A 89 4.56 -7.42 4.03
CA LYS A 89 4.08 -7.94 2.75
C LYS A 89 3.67 -9.41 2.80
N ASN A 90 4.51 -10.27 3.38
CA ASN A 90 4.36 -11.73 3.30
C ASN A 90 3.47 -12.30 4.41
N PHE A 91 3.30 -11.58 5.51
CA PHE A 91 2.41 -11.98 6.62
C PHE A 91 1.30 -10.94 6.83
N PRO A 92 0.40 -10.78 5.84
CA PRO A 92 -0.76 -9.92 6.01
C PRO A 92 -1.67 -10.46 7.11
N TYR A 93 -2.56 -9.60 7.60
CA TYR A 93 -3.49 -9.95 8.66
C TYR A 93 -4.25 -11.24 8.32
N PRO A 94 -4.43 -12.19 9.27
CA PRO A 94 -4.97 -13.50 8.92
C PRO A 94 -6.33 -13.38 8.23
N ARG A 95 -6.43 -13.93 7.02
CA ARG A 95 -7.63 -13.81 6.15
C ARG A 95 -8.94 -14.22 6.83
N GLN A 96 -8.87 -15.08 7.84
CA GLN A 96 -10.03 -15.49 8.64
C GLN A 96 -10.70 -14.30 9.34
N TYR A 97 -9.93 -13.34 9.84
CA TYR A 97 -10.50 -12.15 10.50
C TYR A 97 -11.16 -11.19 9.51
N ALA A 98 -10.53 -10.94 8.36
CA ALA A 98 -11.12 -10.12 7.31
C ALA A 98 -12.44 -10.71 6.79
N THR A 99 -12.45 -12.03 6.57
CA THR A 99 -13.64 -12.75 6.08
C THR A 99 -14.76 -12.77 7.13
N LEU A 100 -14.42 -13.00 8.40
CA LEU A 100 -15.40 -13.01 9.49
C LEU A 100 -16.03 -11.63 9.70
N ASN A 101 -15.22 -10.58 9.66
CA ASN A 101 -15.70 -9.20 9.79
C ASN A 101 -16.66 -8.84 8.67
N HIS A 102 -16.35 -9.25 7.43
CA HIS A 102 -17.25 -9.10 6.29
C HIS A 102 -18.62 -9.74 6.53
N TYR A 103 -18.64 -11.00 7.00
CA TYR A 103 -19.89 -11.71 7.30
C TYR A 103 -20.67 -11.07 8.44
N PHE A 104 -19.99 -10.63 9.51
CA PHE A 104 -20.65 -9.95 10.62
C PHE A 104 -21.23 -8.59 10.23
N MET A 105 -20.54 -7.83 9.36
CA MET A 105 -21.06 -6.59 8.81
C MET A 105 -22.35 -6.84 8.01
N TRP A 106 -22.37 -7.82 7.10
CA TRP A 106 -23.58 -8.15 6.35
C TRP A 106 -24.70 -8.68 7.24
N LEU A 107 -24.39 -9.50 8.23
CA LEU A 107 -25.36 -9.97 9.21
C LEU A 107 -25.97 -8.79 9.96
N LEU A 108 -25.16 -7.84 10.44
CA LEU A 108 -25.63 -6.61 11.07
C LEU A 108 -26.56 -5.83 10.15
N LEU A 109 -26.16 -5.59 8.90
CA LEU A 109 -26.98 -4.86 7.93
C LEU A 109 -28.31 -5.55 7.63
N LEU A 110 -28.34 -6.88 7.57
CA LEU A 110 -29.58 -7.64 7.37
C LEU A 110 -30.52 -7.59 8.57
N LEU A 111 -29.97 -7.57 9.79
CA LEU A 111 -30.77 -7.53 11.03
C LEU A 111 -31.23 -6.11 11.40
N LEU A 112 -30.45 -5.09 11.02
CA LEU A 112 -30.68 -3.71 11.41
C LEU A 112 -32.08 -3.15 11.04
N PRO A 113 -32.67 -3.44 9.85
CA PRO A 113 -34.03 -3.01 9.53
C PRO A 113 -35.08 -3.57 10.48
N MET A 114 -34.90 -4.81 10.95
CA MET A 114 -35.83 -5.43 11.90
C MET A 114 -35.80 -4.73 13.27
N ALA A 115 -34.66 -4.13 13.64
CA ALA A 115 -34.54 -3.32 14.84
C ALA A 115 -35.00 -1.86 14.65
N LEU A 116 -34.69 -1.25 13.49
CA LEU A 116 -35.01 0.15 13.19
C LEU A 116 -36.50 0.38 12.93
N VAL A 117 -37.14 -0.43 12.08
CA VAL A 117 -38.52 -0.17 11.64
C VAL A 117 -39.52 -0.03 12.80
N PRO A 118 -39.50 -0.90 13.83
CA PRO A 118 -40.40 -0.75 14.99
C PRO A 118 -40.22 0.60 15.71
N GLN A 119 -38.98 1.06 15.88
CA GLN A 119 -38.69 2.35 16.54
C GLN A 119 -39.29 3.53 15.77
N PHE A 120 -39.25 3.49 14.43
CA PHE A 120 -39.88 4.52 13.59
C PHE A 120 -41.41 4.43 13.59
N VAL A 121 -41.99 3.26 13.84
CA VAL A 121 -43.44 3.13 14.04
C VAL A 121 -43.84 3.78 15.35
N ASP A 122 -43.13 3.50 16.45
CA ASP A 122 -43.43 4.04 17.77
C ASP A 122 -43.31 5.57 17.78
N ILE A 123 -42.21 6.12 17.25
CA ILE A 123 -42.01 7.57 17.12
C ILE A 123 -43.08 8.20 16.20
N GLY A 124 -43.44 7.50 15.10
CA GLY A 124 -44.48 7.96 14.19
C GLY A 124 -45.86 8.05 14.85
N ALA A 125 -46.16 7.13 15.77
CA ALA A 125 -47.40 7.14 16.55
C ALA A 125 -47.45 8.36 17.50
N GLU A 126 -46.37 8.66 18.22
CA GLU A 126 -46.27 9.84 19.09
C GLU A 126 -46.41 11.15 18.29
N ILE A 127 -45.74 11.26 17.14
CA ILE A 127 -45.82 12.45 16.28
C ILE A 127 -47.23 12.62 15.68
N SER A 128 -47.94 11.52 15.42
CA SER A 128 -49.29 11.55 14.86
C SER A 128 -50.31 12.26 15.78
N GLU A 129 -50.05 12.32 17.10
CA GLU A 129 -50.91 13.04 18.04
C GLU A 129 -50.88 14.56 17.83
N SER A 130 -49.72 15.11 17.44
CA SER A 130 -49.55 16.54 17.15
C SER A 130 -49.66 16.89 15.66
N TYR A 131 -49.27 15.99 14.76
CA TYR A 131 -49.22 16.20 13.31
C TYR A 131 -49.67 14.95 12.55
N GLY A 132 -50.99 14.74 12.42
CA GLY A 132 -51.57 13.48 11.91
C GLY A 132 -51.11 13.03 10.51
N VAL A 133 -50.85 13.96 9.57
CA VAL A 133 -50.36 13.61 8.22
C VAL A 133 -48.88 13.22 8.25
N LEU A 134 -48.08 13.87 9.10
CA LEU A 134 -46.64 13.64 9.21
C LEU A 134 -46.35 12.34 9.96
N GLY A 135 -47.04 12.08 11.08
CA GLY A 135 -46.88 10.86 11.87
C GLY A 135 -47.18 9.58 11.09
N LYS A 136 -48.26 9.59 10.28
CA LYS A 136 -48.64 8.44 9.45
C LYS A 136 -47.58 8.06 8.40
N ASN A 137 -46.84 9.04 7.88
CA ASN A 137 -45.80 8.82 6.87
C ASN A 137 -44.40 8.70 7.48
N PHE A 138 -44.25 8.86 8.81
CA PHE A 138 -42.95 8.91 9.47
C PHE A 138 -42.15 7.60 9.33
N ILE A 139 -42.85 6.46 9.21
CA ILE A 139 -42.22 5.15 8.99
C ILE A 139 -41.30 5.13 7.75
N TRP A 140 -41.63 5.91 6.72
CA TRP A 140 -40.83 5.95 5.49
C TRP A 140 -39.45 6.60 5.69
N PHE A 141 -39.25 7.38 6.77
CA PHE A 141 -37.93 7.89 7.15
C PHE A 141 -36.97 6.79 7.61
N SER A 142 -37.47 5.60 7.96
CA SER A 142 -36.61 4.45 8.30
C SER A 142 -35.73 4.04 7.12
N ILE A 143 -36.19 4.20 5.87
CA ILE A 143 -35.45 3.82 4.66
C ILE A 143 -34.18 4.68 4.46
N PRO A 144 -34.26 6.03 4.33
CA PRO A 144 -33.07 6.85 4.14
C PRO A 144 -32.13 6.79 5.35
N ILE A 145 -32.65 6.63 6.58
CA ILE A 145 -31.81 6.50 7.78
C ILE A 145 -31.08 5.15 7.78
N TYR A 146 -31.78 4.06 7.49
CA TYR A 146 -31.14 2.76 7.32
C TYR A 146 -30.07 2.80 6.23
N MET A 147 -30.35 3.41 5.07
CA MET A 147 -29.40 3.53 3.98
C MET A 147 -28.14 4.32 4.40
N ALA A 148 -28.29 5.41 5.16
CA ALA A 148 -27.17 6.18 5.66
C ALA A 148 -26.30 5.37 6.64
N VAL A 149 -26.93 4.66 7.59
CA VAL A 149 -26.22 3.80 8.55
C VAL A 149 -25.54 2.62 7.84
N ALA A 150 -26.23 1.98 6.90
CA ALA A 150 -25.70 0.87 6.12
C ALA A 150 -24.50 1.30 5.29
N TRP A 151 -24.58 2.46 4.63
CA TRP A 151 -23.49 3.05 3.88
C TRP A 151 -22.27 3.35 4.78
N MET A 152 -22.49 3.86 5.99
CA MET A 152 -21.42 4.13 6.95
C MET A 152 -20.66 2.85 7.35
N PHE A 153 -21.38 1.81 7.78
CA PHE A 153 -20.76 0.53 8.18
C PHE A 153 -20.08 -0.19 7.00
N HIS A 154 -20.72 -0.18 5.83
CA HIS A 154 -20.13 -0.76 4.63
C HIS A 154 -18.85 -0.03 4.22
N THR A 155 -18.86 1.31 4.26
CA THR A 155 -17.68 2.12 3.93
C THR A 155 -16.54 1.88 4.92
N MET A 156 -16.86 1.77 6.22
CA MET A 156 -15.88 1.46 7.27
C MET A 156 -15.20 0.11 7.04
N GLU A 157 -15.97 -0.94 6.70
CA GLU A 157 -15.41 -2.27 6.37
C GLU A 157 -14.51 -2.21 5.13
N ARG A 158 -14.95 -1.49 4.09
CA ARG A 158 -14.20 -1.36 2.84
C ARG A 158 -12.86 -0.64 3.03
N ILE A 159 -12.84 0.43 3.84
CA ILE A 159 -11.61 1.15 4.19
C ILE A 159 -10.65 0.23 4.95
N GLY A 160 -11.15 -0.51 5.95
CA GLY A 160 -10.35 -1.47 6.70
C GLY A 160 -9.67 -2.49 5.78
N ARG A 161 -10.44 -3.13 4.90
CA ARG A 161 -9.93 -4.14 3.97
C ARG A 161 -8.91 -3.60 2.96
N THR A 162 -9.07 -2.34 2.53
CA THR A 162 -8.13 -1.70 1.60
C THR A 162 -6.83 -1.34 2.31
N GLY A 163 -6.88 -0.98 3.60
CA GLY A 163 -5.69 -0.64 4.39
C GLY A 163 -4.87 -1.85 4.88
N GLU A 164 -5.34 -3.08 4.68
CA GLU A 164 -4.65 -4.28 5.18
C GLU A 164 -3.39 -4.64 4.37
N ASN A 165 -3.35 -4.32 3.08
CA ASN A 165 -2.24 -4.72 2.19
C ASN A 165 -1.71 -3.50 1.42
N PRO A 166 -0.70 -2.79 1.96
CA PRO A 166 -0.28 -1.48 1.46
C PRO A 166 0.65 -1.52 0.24
N PHE A 167 0.97 -2.69 -0.31
CA PHE A 167 2.01 -2.89 -1.34
C PHE A 167 1.52 -3.71 -2.54
N GLU A 168 0.22 -3.68 -2.85
CA GLU A 168 -0.41 -4.42 -3.95
C GLU A 168 -0.47 -3.62 -5.27
N GLY A 169 -0.01 -2.37 -5.24
CA GLY A 169 0.04 -1.46 -6.38
C GLY A 169 -1.34 -0.92 -6.76
N THR A 170 -2.23 -0.69 -5.78
CA THR A 170 -3.49 0.02 -5.96
C THR A 170 -3.34 1.53 -5.75
N ALA A 171 -4.31 2.32 -6.19
CA ALA A 171 -4.27 3.78 -6.07
C ALA A 171 -4.25 4.31 -4.62
N ASN A 172 -4.60 3.48 -3.63
CA ASN A 172 -4.58 3.85 -2.21
C ASN A 172 -3.37 3.26 -1.48
N ASP A 173 -2.50 2.55 -2.18
CA ASP A 173 -1.33 1.90 -1.62
C ASP A 173 -0.17 2.90 -1.48
N VAL A 174 0.89 2.46 -0.82
CA VAL A 174 2.11 3.27 -0.70
C VAL A 174 2.78 3.36 -2.08
N PRO A 175 3.10 4.57 -2.57
CA PRO A 175 3.65 4.74 -3.91
C PRO A 175 5.16 4.46 -3.93
N ILE A 176 5.53 3.18 -3.83
CA ILE A 176 6.92 2.74 -3.69
C ILE A 176 7.75 3.16 -4.92
N SER A 177 7.20 3.07 -6.13
CA SER A 177 7.94 3.44 -7.35
C SER A 177 8.33 4.93 -7.34
N THR A 178 7.39 5.79 -6.96
CA THR A 178 7.58 7.23 -6.81
C THR A 178 8.58 7.55 -5.70
N ILE A 179 8.55 6.83 -4.58
CA ILE A 179 9.53 7.01 -3.50
C ILE A 179 10.92 6.57 -3.97
N SER A 180 11.04 5.41 -4.62
CA SER A 180 12.29 4.90 -5.15
C SER A 180 12.89 5.82 -6.22
N ARG A 181 12.08 6.36 -7.14
CA ARG A 181 12.52 7.35 -8.12
C ARG A 181 12.95 8.66 -7.45
N GLY A 182 12.28 9.08 -6.37
CA GLY A 182 12.72 10.21 -5.56
C GLY A 182 14.12 10.00 -4.96
N ILE A 183 14.35 8.84 -4.34
CA ILE A 183 15.66 8.46 -3.79
C ILE A 183 16.73 8.43 -4.89
N GLU A 184 16.42 7.86 -6.06
CA GLU A 184 17.34 7.85 -7.20
C GLU A 184 17.73 9.27 -7.63
N ILE A 185 16.74 10.15 -7.80
CA ILE A 185 16.96 11.55 -8.18
C ILE A 185 17.86 12.25 -7.16
N ASP A 186 17.54 12.13 -5.87
CA ASP A 186 18.28 12.79 -4.79
C ASP A 186 19.74 12.29 -4.72
N LEU A 187 19.97 10.98 -4.86
CA LEU A 187 21.32 10.40 -4.85
C LEU A 187 22.14 10.86 -6.07
N ARG A 188 21.57 10.81 -7.28
CA ARG A 188 22.27 11.23 -8.50
C ARG A 188 22.57 12.73 -8.50
N GLN A 189 21.69 13.55 -7.94
CA GLN A 189 21.95 14.98 -7.71
C GLN A 189 23.10 15.20 -6.72
N ASN A 190 23.14 14.45 -5.61
CA ASN A 190 24.23 14.54 -4.63
C ASN A 190 25.58 14.10 -5.22
N LEU A 191 25.58 13.20 -6.21
CA LEU A 191 26.77 12.80 -6.97
C LEU A 191 27.21 13.85 -8.01
N GLY A 192 26.41 14.90 -8.24
CA GLY A 192 26.72 15.99 -9.17
C GLY A 192 26.49 15.64 -10.64
N GLU A 193 25.64 14.66 -10.92
CA GLU A 193 25.30 14.26 -12.29
C GLU A 193 24.46 15.33 -13.00
N ASP A 194 24.56 15.38 -14.33
CA ASP A 194 23.81 16.37 -15.12
C ASP A 194 22.31 16.08 -15.06
N LYS A 195 21.51 17.14 -14.91
CA LYS A 195 20.05 17.03 -14.81
C LYS A 195 19.42 16.35 -16.03
N SER A 196 20.04 16.40 -17.20
CA SER A 196 19.57 15.72 -18.41
C SER A 196 19.73 14.20 -18.37
N GLU A 197 20.63 13.69 -17.54
CA GLU A 197 20.88 12.25 -17.36
C GLU A 197 20.06 11.64 -16.23
N ILE A 198 19.54 12.48 -15.32
CA ILE A 198 18.71 12.07 -14.19
C ILE A 198 17.26 11.87 -14.67
N PRO A 199 16.65 10.70 -14.42
CA PRO A 199 15.28 10.47 -14.84
C PRO A 199 14.31 11.39 -14.11
N GLY A 200 13.27 11.84 -14.82
CA GLY A 200 12.17 12.59 -14.21
C GLY A 200 11.33 11.73 -13.27
N GLN A 201 10.53 12.40 -12.44
CA GLN A 201 9.53 11.73 -11.61
C GLN A 201 8.46 11.06 -12.46
N PHE A 202 7.91 9.94 -11.98
CA PHE A 202 6.76 9.33 -12.63
C PHE A 202 5.59 10.31 -12.75
N PRO A 203 4.86 10.30 -13.87
CA PRO A 203 3.73 11.20 -14.07
C PRO A 203 2.62 10.84 -13.09
N THR A 204 1.94 11.87 -12.58
CA THR A 204 0.69 11.71 -11.84
C THR A 204 -0.44 11.40 -12.79
N ASP A 205 -1.12 10.27 -12.59
CA ASP A 205 -2.35 9.94 -13.30
C ASP A 205 -3.53 10.08 -12.33
N LEU A 206 -4.49 10.95 -12.67
CA LEU A 206 -5.66 11.24 -11.83
C LEU A 206 -5.35 11.65 -10.37
N GLY A 207 -4.20 12.30 -10.14
CA GLY A 207 -3.76 12.71 -8.81
C GLY A 207 -3.17 11.57 -7.96
N VAL A 208 -3.01 10.39 -8.55
CA VAL A 208 -2.39 9.22 -7.94
C VAL A 208 -0.94 9.12 -8.42
N GLN A 209 -0.05 8.82 -7.48
CA GLN A 209 1.33 8.42 -7.73
C GLN A 209 1.45 6.94 -7.37
N PHE A 210 2.30 6.20 -8.08
CA PHE A 210 2.57 4.78 -7.87
C PHE A 210 4.01 4.57 -7.45
#